data_AF-A0A8J6T7R0-F1
#
_entry.id   AF-A0A8J6T7R0-F1
#
_cell.length_a   1.000
_cell.length_b   1.000
_cell.length_c   1.000
_cell.angle_alpha   90.00
_cell.angle_beta   90.00
_cell.angle_gamma   90.00
#
_symmetry.space_group_name_H-M   'P 1'
#
loop_
_entity.id
_entity.type
_entity.pdbx_description
1 polymer ?
#
loop_
_entity_poly.entity_id
_entity_poly.type
_entity_poly.pdbx_seq_one_letter_code
_entity_poly.pdbx_strand_id
1 'polypeptide(L)'
;MSTQKFVQRLGSAGSCLGLSSLAWLGFSALPAIAQLSPPNNLSTLQNSPASQRLLEMFSIDIQNTISACADQGKVDLAAGAGSNGAVICGDGSSQPEVSYTSYLDTISDILAASGLVGFRTVVEADPRVTPEMLVTVFSNPQGTATFYNAIQSVIVQSQLLPADAEDSTALLANEVVGKLRNSLQSPANLEGLLGTAEQYAQVVDNFCTAPGMSVDQARQQTPGLTSIQLYAICVQESGMADEMLQLVN
;
A
#
# COMPACT_ATOMS: atom_id res chain seq x y z
N MET A 1 -8.01 28.84 -1.23
CA MET A 1 -8.00 28.08 -2.50
C MET A 1 -9.05 26.99 -2.40
N SER A 2 -9.93 26.84 -3.39
CA SER A 2 -11.09 25.93 -3.32
C SER A 2 -10.65 24.47 -3.51
N THR A 3 -11.12 23.58 -2.63
CA THR A 3 -10.90 22.12 -2.61
C THR A 3 -11.16 21.46 -3.98
N GLN A 4 -12.06 22.03 -4.79
CA GLN A 4 -12.34 21.55 -6.15
C GLN A 4 -11.17 21.69 -7.14
N LYS A 5 -10.31 22.71 -7.00
CA LYS A 5 -9.13 22.86 -7.88
C LYS A 5 -7.99 21.90 -7.50
N PHE A 6 -7.97 21.40 -6.27
CA PHE A 6 -7.01 20.40 -5.79
C PHE A 6 -7.39 19.00 -6.31
N VAL A 7 -8.66 18.63 -6.21
CA VAL A 7 -9.21 17.38 -6.77
C VAL A 7 -9.04 17.32 -8.30
N GLN A 8 -9.21 18.45 -9.01
CA GLN A 8 -8.96 18.49 -10.47
C GLN A 8 -7.49 18.37 -10.87
N ARG A 9 -6.52 18.74 -10.01
CA ARG A 9 -5.10 18.51 -10.27
C ARG A 9 -4.68 17.07 -9.98
N LEU A 10 -5.30 16.44 -8.97
CA LEU A 10 -5.17 15.00 -8.72
C LEU A 10 -5.77 14.14 -9.84
N GLY A 11 -6.79 14.65 -10.54
CA GLY A 11 -7.46 13.95 -11.64
C GLY A 11 -6.74 13.94 -13.00
N SER A 12 -5.59 14.62 -13.16
CA SER A 12 -4.93 14.76 -14.47
C SER A 12 -3.54 14.16 -14.62
N ALA A 13 -2.89 13.63 -13.57
CA ALA A 13 -1.57 13.01 -13.71
C ALA A 13 -1.25 11.94 -12.67
N GLY A 14 -1.33 10.68 -13.10
CA GLY A 14 -0.35 9.62 -12.78
C GLY A 14 -0.29 9.01 -11.37
N SER A 15 -0.81 9.64 -10.31
CA SER A 15 -0.48 9.24 -8.93
C SER A 15 -1.54 8.42 -8.21
N CYS A 16 -2.77 8.39 -8.72
CA CYS A 16 -3.85 7.52 -8.20
C CYS A 16 -3.69 6.04 -8.60
N LEU A 17 -2.73 5.72 -9.49
CA LEU A 17 -2.70 4.44 -10.20
C LEU A 17 -2.11 3.29 -9.36
N GLY A 18 -1.58 3.57 -8.17
CA GLY A 18 -0.72 2.64 -7.47
C GLY A 18 -1.36 1.69 -6.45
N LEU A 19 -2.25 2.24 -5.61
CA LEU A 19 -2.55 1.67 -4.29
C LEU A 19 -3.50 0.46 -4.32
N SER A 20 -4.36 0.38 -5.34
CA SER A 20 -5.38 -0.68 -5.46
C SER A 20 -4.86 -2.00 -6.04
N SER A 21 -3.66 -2.01 -6.60
CA SER A 21 -3.07 -3.18 -7.24
C SER A 21 -2.43 -4.17 -6.25
N LEU A 22 -2.26 -3.80 -4.98
CA LEU A 22 -1.35 -4.48 -4.03
C LEU A 22 -2.02 -5.43 -3.04
N ALA A 23 -3.34 -5.36 -2.86
CA ALA A 23 -4.02 -6.41 -2.11
C ALA A 23 -4.05 -7.76 -2.89
N TRP A 24 -3.55 -7.80 -4.14
CA TRP A 24 -3.34 -9.02 -4.94
C TRP A 24 -2.18 -9.89 -4.46
N LEU A 25 -1.27 -9.31 -3.67
CA LEU A 25 -0.17 -10.04 -3.05
C LEU A 25 -0.68 -11.13 -2.10
N GLY A 26 -1.87 -10.92 -1.52
CA GLY A 26 -2.63 -11.87 -0.74
C GLY A 26 -2.83 -13.22 -1.42
N PHE A 27 -3.21 -13.16 -2.70
CA PHE A 27 -3.75 -14.28 -3.46
C PHE A 27 -2.67 -15.06 -4.21
N SER A 28 -1.63 -14.40 -4.73
CA SER A 28 -0.68 -15.01 -5.67
C SER A 28 0.35 -15.95 -5.03
N ALA A 29 0.53 -15.92 -3.72
CA ALA A 29 1.69 -16.54 -3.08
C ALA A 29 1.46 -17.89 -2.42
N LEU A 30 0.21 -18.37 -2.41
CA LEU A 30 -0.09 -19.72 -1.96
C LEU A 30 -0.08 -20.67 -3.15
N PRO A 31 0.66 -21.79 -3.12
CA PRO A 31 0.70 -22.75 -4.24
C PRO A 31 -0.68 -23.35 -4.57
N ALA A 32 -1.63 -23.34 -3.61
CA ALA A 32 -3.03 -23.72 -3.84
C ALA A 32 -3.84 -22.67 -4.64
N ILE A 33 -3.34 -21.44 -4.74
CA ILE A 33 -3.98 -20.26 -5.35
C ILE A 33 -3.12 -19.71 -6.51
N ALA A 34 -1.90 -20.21 -6.70
CA ALA A 34 -0.96 -19.84 -7.78
C ALA A 34 -1.48 -20.08 -9.21
N GLN A 35 -2.69 -20.64 -9.36
CA GLN A 35 -3.40 -20.73 -10.64
C GLN A 35 -4.25 -19.48 -10.96
N LEU A 36 -4.46 -18.59 -10.00
CA LEU A 36 -5.11 -17.31 -10.22
C LEU A 36 -4.06 -16.37 -10.83
N SER A 37 -4.16 -16.22 -12.15
CA SER A 37 -3.45 -15.16 -12.86
C SER A 37 -3.85 -13.81 -12.23
N PRO A 38 -2.94 -12.82 -12.12
CA PRO A 38 -3.36 -11.46 -11.81
C PRO A 38 -4.49 -11.08 -12.78
N PRO A 39 -5.53 -10.39 -12.31
CA PRO A 39 -6.68 -10.16 -13.15
C PRO A 39 -6.17 -9.29 -14.31
N ASN A 40 -6.59 -9.60 -15.53
CA ASN A 40 -6.26 -8.79 -16.69
C ASN A 40 -6.83 -7.34 -16.61
N ASN A 41 -7.50 -7.00 -15.49
CA ASN A 41 -8.25 -5.78 -15.23
C ASN A 41 -7.80 -5.07 -13.93
N LEU A 42 -6.52 -5.12 -13.57
CA LEU A 42 -5.96 -4.28 -12.48
C LEU A 42 -6.25 -2.79 -12.69
N SER A 43 -6.34 -2.33 -13.94
CA SER A 43 -6.77 -0.97 -14.29
C SER A 43 -8.21 -0.64 -13.88
N THR A 44 -9.06 -1.65 -13.67
CA THR A 44 -10.43 -1.48 -13.17
C THR A 44 -10.45 -1.21 -11.66
N LEU A 45 -9.53 -1.83 -10.90
CA LEU A 45 -9.32 -1.53 -9.48
C LEU A 45 -8.71 -0.15 -9.24
N GLN A 46 -7.85 0.33 -10.16
CA GLN A 46 -7.26 1.67 -10.10
C GLN A 46 -8.30 2.79 -10.16
N ASN A 47 -9.43 2.54 -10.82
CA ASN A 47 -10.50 3.50 -11.00
C ASN A 47 -11.75 3.14 -10.19
N SER A 48 -11.64 2.20 -9.25
CA SER A 48 -12.79 1.73 -8.50
C SER A 48 -13.24 2.73 -7.44
N PRO A 49 -14.52 2.71 -7.04
CA PRO A 49 -15.03 3.53 -5.95
C PRO A 49 -14.25 3.34 -4.64
N ALA A 50 -13.86 2.11 -4.28
CA ALA A 50 -13.09 1.87 -3.06
C ALA A 50 -11.69 2.50 -3.11
N SER A 51 -11.00 2.44 -4.25
CA SER A 51 -9.68 3.08 -4.42
C SER A 51 -9.76 4.60 -4.30
N GLN A 52 -10.80 5.22 -4.87
CA GLN A 52 -11.05 6.66 -4.74
C GLN A 52 -11.36 7.02 -3.29
N ARG A 53 -12.24 6.25 -2.63
CA ARG A 53 -12.58 6.44 -1.22
C ARG A 53 -11.34 6.35 -0.34
N LEU A 54 -10.48 5.34 -0.52
CA LEU A 54 -9.24 5.19 0.25
C LEU A 54 -8.34 6.43 0.16
N LEU A 55 -8.16 6.99 -1.03
CA LEU A 55 -7.35 8.20 -1.21
C LEU A 55 -7.97 9.42 -0.52
N GLU A 56 -9.29 9.55 -0.57
CA GLU A 56 -10.01 10.64 0.09
C GLU A 56 -9.93 10.54 1.63
N MET A 57 -9.85 9.32 2.17
CA MET A 57 -9.71 9.08 3.60
C MET A 57 -8.40 9.65 4.17
N PHE A 58 -7.32 9.63 3.40
CA PHE A 58 -6.00 10.06 3.87
C PHE A 58 -5.90 11.58 4.10
N SER A 59 -4.99 11.97 5.00
CA SER A 59 -4.64 13.37 5.21
C SER A 59 -4.05 14.01 3.96
N ILE A 60 -4.12 15.34 3.88
CA ILE A 60 -3.51 16.10 2.78
C ILE A 60 -2.01 15.84 2.67
N ASP A 61 -1.30 15.66 3.80
CA ASP A 61 0.14 15.38 3.79
C ASP A 61 0.45 14.00 3.18
N ILE A 62 -0.36 12.99 3.48
CA ILE A 62 -0.24 11.66 2.88
C ILE A 62 -0.58 11.73 1.38
N GLN A 63 -1.65 12.45 1.00
CA GLN A 63 -2.02 12.64 -0.40
C GLN A 63 -0.91 13.37 -1.19
N ASN A 64 -0.29 14.40 -0.61
CA ASN A 64 0.85 15.11 -1.20
C ASN A 64 2.07 14.19 -1.34
N THR A 65 2.30 13.32 -0.35
CA THR A 65 3.39 12.33 -0.42
C THR A 65 3.14 11.32 -1.53
N ILE A 66 1.93 10.76 -1.64
CA ILE A 66 1.56 9.80 -2.70
C ILE A 66 1.70 10.43 -4.10
N SER A 67 1.32 11.70 -4.23
CA SER A 67 1.38 12.46 -5.49
C SER A 67 2.70 13.19 -5.73
N ALA A 68 3.73 12.93 -4.92
CA ALA A 68 5.04 13.53 -5.12
C ALA A 68 5.58 13.19 -6.53
N CYS A 69 6.09 14.20 -7.23
CA CYS A 69 6.65 14.07 -8.57
C CYS A 69 5.66 13.61 -9.67
N ALA A 70 4.34 13.65 -9.44
CA ALA A 70 3.31 13.23 -10.40
C ALA A 70 3.52 13.79 -11.82
N ASP A 71 3.81 15.10 -11.87
CA ASP A 71 3.99 15.87 -13.10
C ASP A 71 5.46 15.93 -13.56
N GLN A 72 6.39 15.39 -12.75
CA GLN A 72 7.85 15.45 -12.92
C GLN A 72 8.46 14.06 -13.21
N GLY A 73 7.66 13.14 -13.75
CA GLY A 73 8.15 11.80 -14.09
C GLY A 73 8.19 10.80 -12.93
N LYS A 74 7.48 11.07 -11.83
CA LYS A 74 7.37 10.24 -10.60
C LYS A 74 8.65 10.22 -9.78
N VAL A 75 8.61 9.66 -8.58
CA VAL A 75 9.77 9.62 -7.69
C VAL A 75 10.78 8.59 -8.19
N ASP A 76 12.04 9.01 -8.30
CA ASP A 76 13.18 8.13 -8.52
C ASP A 76 13.81 7.76 -7.17
N LEU A 77 13.48 6.58 -6.65
CA LEU A 77 13.99 6.09 -5.37
C LEU A 77 15.47 5.73 -5.41
N ALA A 78 16.00 5.36 -6.59
CA ALA A 78 17.38 4.97 -6.81
C ALA A 78 18.33 6.18 -6.82
N ALA A 79 17.83 7.36 -7.21
CA ALA A 79 18.55 8.63 -7.05
C ALA A 79 18.84 8.96 -5.56
N GLY A 80 18.10 8.34 -4.64
CA GLY A 80 18.25 8.55 -3.21
C GLY A 80 17.71 9.92 -2.77
N ALA A 81 18.13 10.34 -1.57
CA ALA A 81 17.75 11.63 -1.04
C ALA A 81 18.57 12.76 -1.70
N GLY A 82 17.88 13.84 -2.08
CA GLY A 82 18.53 15.08 -2.52
C GLY A 82 19.38 15.73 -1.41
N SER A 83 20.08 16.80 -1.74
CA SER A 83 21.00 17.49 -0.81
C SER A 83 20.34 18.04 0.46
N ASN A 84 19.02 18.24 0.44
CA ASN A 84 18.18 18.67 1.55
C ASN A 84 17.34 17.52 2.17
N GLY A 85 17.56 16.27 1.77
CA GLY A 85 16.77 15.12 2.20
C GLY A 85 15.46 14.91 1.44
N ALA A 86 15.17 15.71 0.42
CA ALA A 86 13.95 15.62 -0.37
C ALA A 86 13.98 14.48 -1.39
N VAL A 87 12.81 14.08 -1.88
CA VAL A 87 12.73 13.17 -3.04
C VAL A 87 13.26 13.84 -4.31
N ILE A 88 13.83 13.02 -5.19
CA ILE A 88 14.21 13.38 -6.55
C ILE A 88 13.18 12.78 -7.51
N CYS A 89 12.74 13.57 -8.47
CA CYS A 89 11.79 13.17 -9.50
C CYS A 89 12.51 12.56 -10.72
N GLY A 90 11.80 11.83 -11.57
CA GLY A 90 12.35 11.16 -12.75
C GLY A 90 12.95 12.11 -13.79
N ASP A 91 12.56 13.39 -13.79
CA ASP A 91 13.19 14.44 -14.59
C ASP A 91 14.48 15.04 -13.97
N GLY A 92 14.89 14.53 -12.79
CA GLY A 92 16.05 14.99 -12.03
C GLY A 92 15.79 16.21 -11.13
N SER A 93 14.58 16.78 -11.13
CA SER A 93 14.21 17.85 -10.21
C SER A 93 14.03 17.33 -8.78
N SER A 94 14.11 18.23 -7.80
CA SER A 94 13.87 17.90 -6.39
C SER A 94 12.53 18.46 -5.94
N GLN A 95 11.77 17.67 -5.17
CA GLN A 95 10.50 18.11 -4.58
C GLN A 95 10.66 18.37 -3.08
N PRO A 96 10.97 19.60 -2.66
CA PRO A 96 11.45 19.91 -1.30
C PRO A 96 10.40 19.73 -0.20
N GLU A 97 9.13 19.66 -0.57
CA GLU A 97 8.01 19.49 0.38
C GLU A 97 7.86 18.05 0.88
N VAL A 98 8.48 17.07 0.19
CA VAL A 98 8.37 15.65 0.53
C VAL A 98 9.76 15.07 0.78
N SER A 99 10.00 14.61 2.00
CA SER A 99 11.28 13.96 2.35
C SER A 99 11.36 12.56 1.73
N TYR A 100 12.57 12.13 1.36
CA TYR A 100 12.83 10.81 0.82
C TYR A 100 12.33 9.69 1.75
N THR A 101 12.64 9.80 3.04
CA THR A 101 12.24 8.82 4.06
C THR A 101 10.72 8.79 4.23
N SER A 102 10.06 9.95 4.29
CA SER A 102 8.60 10.00 4.42
C SER A 102 7.91 9.38 3.22
N TYR A 103 8.41 9.61 2.00
CA TYR A 103 7.87 8.99 0.79
C TYR A 103 8.04 7.47 0.84
N LEU A 104 9.27 6.99 1.05
CA LEU A 104 9.55 5.57 1.06
C LEU A 104 8.73 4.84 2.13
N ASP A 105 8.71 5.36 3.37
CA ASP A 105 7.93 4.78 4.46
C ASP A 105 6.43 4.80 4.18
N THR A 106 5.87 5.92 3.74
CA THR A 106 4.44 6.04 3.47
C THR A 106 3.99 5.08 2.39
N ILE A 107 4.68 5.06 1.25
CA ILE A 107 4.32 4.18 0.14
C ILE A 107 4.46 2.72 0.58
N SER A 108 5.62 2.33 1.10
CA SER A 108 5.86 0.94 1.49
C SER A 108 4.94 0.45 2.64
N ASP A 109 4.56 1.32 3.58
CA ASP A 109 3.57 1.01 4.62
C ASP A 109 2.19 0.77 4.03
N ILE A 110 1.72 1.61 3.10
CA ILE A 110 0.45 1.41 2.43
C ILE A 110 0.49 0.12 1.61
N LEU A 111 1.57 -0.15 0.88
CA LEU A 111 1.70 -1.37 0.08
C LEU A 111 1.69 -2.63 0.96
N ALA A 112 2.42 -2.60 2.08
CA ALA A 112 2.44 -3.69 3.04
C ALA A 112 1.07 -3.89 3.71
N ALA A 113 0.40 -2.80 4.11
CA ALA A 113 -0.94 -2.83 4.67
C ALA A 113 -1.94 -3.48 3.71
N SER A 114 -1.94 -3.06 2.44
CA SER A 114 -2.79 -3.66 1.40
C SER A 114 -2.50 -5.16 1.23
N GLY A 115 -1.22 -5.56 1.20
CA GLY A 115 -0.84 -6.97 1.13
C GLY A 115 -1.35 -7.79 2.33
N LEU A 116 -1.23 -7.25 3.55
CA LEU A 116 -1.70 -7.91 4.78
C LEU A 116 -3.22 -8.03 4.84
N VAL A 117 -3.95 -6.99 4.42
CA VAL A 117 -5.41 -7.07 4.27
C VAL A 117 -5.77 -8.15 3.26
N GLY A 118 -5.11 -8.18 2.10
CA GLY A 118 -5.28 -9.24 1.10
C GLY A 118 -5.06 -10.64 1.65
N PHE A 119 -3.99 -10.87 2.43
CA PHE A 119 -3.74 -12.16 3.10
C PHE A 119 -4.87 -12.54 4.05
N ARG A 120 -5.30 -11.60 4.90
CA ARG A 120 -6.38 -11.81 5.85
C ARG A 120 -7.69 -12.18 5.13
N THR A 121 -8.01 -11.45 4.07
CA THR A 121 -9.19 -11.70 3.24
C THR A 121 -9.17 -13.10 2.60
N VAL A 122 -8.01 -13.57 2.13
CA VAL A 122 -7.86 -14.93 1.59
C VAL A 122 -8.07 -15.99 2.67
N VAL A 123 -7.47 -15.81 3.85
CA VAL A 123 -7.63 -16.72 5.00
C VAL A 123 -9.11 -16.81 5.42
N GLU A 124 -9.82 -15.68 5.41
CA GLU A 124 -11.25 -15.62 5.75
C GLU A 124 -12.14 -16.26 4.68
N ALA A 125 -11.75 -16.15 3.40
CA ALA A 125 -12.53 -16.69 2.27
C ALA A 125 -12.29 -18.18 2.00
N ASP A 126 -11.09 -18.71 2.26
CA ASP A 126 -10.76 -20.12 2.08
C ASP A 126 -10.29 -20.77 3.39
N PRO A 127 -11.11 -21.63 4.02
CA PRO A 127 -10.77 -22.27 5.30
C PRO A 127 -9.59 -23.25 5.21
N ARG A 128 -9.12 -23.59 4.00
CA ARG A 128 -7.90 -24.40 3.80
C ARG A 128 -6.63 -23.55 3.95
N VAL A 129 -6.77 -22.23 3.93
CA VAL A 129 -5.66 -21.30 4.11
C VAL A 129 -5.62 -20.83 5.55
N THR A 130 -4.52 -21.11 6.24
CA THR A 130 -4.33 -20.65 7.62
C THR A 130 -3.22 -19.60 7.70
N PRO A 131 -3.25 -18.71 8.71
CA PRO A 131 -2.16 -17.78 8.96
C PRO A 131 -0.79 -18.48 9.12
N GLU A 132 -0.74 -19.66 9.73
CA GLU A 132 0.50 -20.46 9.88
C GLU A 132 1.10 -20.86 8.53
N MET A 133 0.26 -21.17 7.55
CA MET A 133 0.72 -21.48 6.20
C MET A 133 1.38 -20.26 5.56
N LEU A 134 0.83 -19.07 5.75
CA LEU A 134 1.45 -17.82 5.27
C LEU A 134 2.80 -17.57 5.93
N VAL A 135 2.89 -17.72 7.26
CA VAL A 135 4.17 -17.61 8.00
C VAL A 135 5.19 -18.60 7.45
N THR A 136 4.78 -19.84 7.19
CA THR A 136 5.64 -20.90 6.66
C THR A 136 6.16 -20.55 5.26
N VAL A 137 5.29 -20.04 4.38
CA VAL A 137 5.67 -19.64 3.01
C VAL A 137 6.65 -18.45 3.07
N PHE A 138 6.38 -17.43 3.90
CA PHE A 138 7.27 -16.28 4.04
C PHE A 138 8.63 -16.62 4.68
N SER A 139 8.67 -17.65 5.53
CA SER A 139 9.92 -18.13 6.15
C SER A 139 10.78 -18.97 5.20
N ASN A 140 10.23 -19.40 4.06
CA ASN A 140 10.94 -20.16 3.05
C ASN A 140 11.56 -19.20 1.99
N PRO A 141 12.84 -19.38 1.60
CA PRO A 141 13.46 -18.59 0.53
C PRO A 141 12.68 -18.57 -0.79
N GLN A 142 12.12 -19.71 -1.19
CA GLN A 142 11.32 -19.81 -2.42
C GLN A 142 10.02 -19.00 -2.31
N GLY A 143 9.35 -19.07 -1.15
CA GLY A 143 8.14 -18.29 -0.91
C GLY A 143 8.43 -16.79 -0.87
N THR A 144 9.49 -16.38 -0.17
CA THR A 144 9.99 -14.99 -0.19
C THR A 144 10.26 -14.51 -1.61
N ALA A 145 10.92 -15.31 -2.45
CA ALA A 145 11.19 -14.94 -3.84
C ALA A 145 9.89 -14.77 -4.66
N THR A 146 8.90 -15.64 -4.46
CA THR A 146 7.57 -15.50 -5.08
C THR A 146 6.91 -14.19 -4.67
N PHE A 147 6.93 -13.85 -3.37
CA PHE A 147 6.38 -12.58 -2.87
C PHE A 147 7.10 -11.37 -3.45
N TYR A 148 8.43 -11.40 -3.46
CA TYR A 148 9.24 -10.33 -4.03
C TYR A 148 8.87 -10.08 -5.51
N ASN A 149 8.80 -11.15 -6.31
CA ASN A 149 8.43 -11.04 -7.73
C ASN A 149 7.00 -10.53 -7.91
N ALA A 150 6.06 -10.97 -7.06
CA ALA A 150 4.69 -10.48 -7.10
C ALA A 150 4.63 -8.98 -6.75
N ILE A 151 5.36 -8.55 -5.72
CA ILE A 151 5.46 -7.13 -5.31
C ILE A 151 6.07 -6.28 -6.43
N GLN A 152 7.17 -6.72 -7.03
CA GLN A 152 7.78 -6.02 -8.16
C GLN A 152 6.81 -5.90 -9.33
N SER A 153 6.17 -7.01 -9.71
CA SER A 153 5.19 -7.03 -10.80
C SER A 153 4.06 -6.05 -10.53
N VAL A 154 3.56 -6.02 -9.30
CA VAL A 154 2.52 -5.07 -8.92
C VAL A 154 3.04 -3.64 -8.98
N ILE A 155 4.19 -3.31 -8.39
CA ILE A 155 4.77 -1.95 -8.43
C ILE A 155 4.91 -1.45 -9.87
N VAL A 156 5.40 -2.30 -10.79
CA VAL A 156 5.51 -1.94 -12.22
C VAL A 156 4.13 -1.67 -12.83
N GLN A 157 3.16 -2.56 -12.62
CA GLN A 157 1.80 -2.41 -13.17
C GLN A 157 1.03 -1.23 -12.57
N SER A 158 1.32 -0.91 -11.31
CA SER A 158 0.78 0.21 -10.56
C SER A 158 1.23 1.56 -11.11
N GLN A 159 2.33 1.56 -11.88
CA GLN A 159 2.99 2.75 -12.38
C GLN A 159 3.30 3.78 -11.27
N LEU A 160 3.58 3.33 -10.03
CA LEU A 160 3.99 4.21 -8.92
C LEU A 160 5.34 4.91 -9.18
N LEU A 161 6.21 4.24 -9.92
CA LEU A 161 7.58 4.67 -10.23
C LEU A 161 7.73 4.91 -11.75
N PRO A 162 8.83 5.54 -12.20
CA PRO A 162 9.13 5.63 -13.62
C PRO A 162 9.17 4.24 -14.27
N ALA A 163 8.73 4.12 -15.53
CA ALA A 163 8.45 2.84 -16.18
C ALA A 163 9.70 1.96 -16.38
N ASP A 164 10.87 2.57 -16.42
CA ASP A 164 12.20 1.96 -16.60
C ASP A 164 13.04 1.98 -15.31
N ALA A 165 12.44 2.32 -14.16
CA ALA A 165 13.15 2.41 -12.89
C ALA A 165 13.25 1.04 -12.18
N GLU A 166 14.05 0.13 -12.75
CA GLU A 166 14.28 -1.21 -12.19
C GLU A 166 14.85 -1.15 -10.76
N ASP A 167 15.86 -0.32 -10.53
CA ASP A 167 16.50 -0.16 -9.21
C ASP A 167 15.53 0.43 -8.17
N SER A 168 14.76 1.45 -8.55
CA SER A 168 13.72 2.04 -7.69
C SER A 168 12.63 1.03 -7.35
N THR A 169 12.21 0.23 -8.34
CA THR A 169 11.26 -0.87 -8.15
C THR A 169 11.81 -1.91 -7.18
N ALA A 170 13.06 -2.32 -7.34
CA ALA A 170 13.72 -3.28 -6.48
C ALA A 170 13.86 -2.77 -5.03
N LEU A 171 14.21 -1.49 -4.85
CA LEU A 171 14.29 -0.84 -3.54
C LEU A 171 12.94 -0.84 -2.84
N LEU A 172 11.89 -0.36 -3.51
CA LEU A 172 10.55 -0.34 -2.92
C LEU A 172 10.04 -1.75 -2.60
N ALA A 173 10.26 -2.72 -3.50
CA ALA A 173 9.88 -4.10 -3.27
C ALA A 173 10.59 -4.70 -2.05
N ASN A 174 11.88 -4.40 -1.85
CA ASN A 174 12.64 -4.86 -0.68
C ASN A 174 12.07 -4.30 0.62
N GLU A 175 11.71 -3.01 0.65
CA GLU A 175 11.09 -2.39 1.83
C GLU A 175 9.74 -3.04 2.17
N VAL A 176 8.89 -3.25 1.16
CA VAL A 176 7.60 -3.91 1.35
C VAL A 176 7.78 -5.35 1.84
N VAL A 177 8.68 -6.14 1.23
CA VAL A 177 8.98 -7.50 1.69
C VAL A 177 9.51 -7.49 3.12
N GLY A 178 10.37 -6.54 3.48
CA GLY A 178 10.88 -6.39 4.84
C GLY A 178 9.75 -6.16 5.86
N LYS A 179 8.83 -5.25 5.56
CA LYS A 179 7.66 -4.93 6.39
C LYS A 179 6.68 -6.10 6.48
N LEU A 180 6.36 -6.74 5.36
CA LEU A 180 5.51 -7.94 5.33
C LEU A 180 6.13 -9.08 6.14
N ARG A 181 7.44 -9.32 5.99
CA ARG A 181 8.14 -10.35 6.76
C ARG A 181 8.04 -10.08 8.25
N ASN A 182 8.24 -8.84 8.68
CA ASN A 182 8.13 -8.46 10.09
C ASN A 182 6.70 -8.65 10.62
N SER A 183 5.69 -8.26 9.85
CA SER A 183 4.29 -8.47 10.22
C SER A 183 3.92 -9.95 10.22
N LEU A 184 4.50 -10.79 9.36
CA LEU A 184 4.17 -12.22 9.25
C LEU A 184 5.13 -13.14 10.00
N GLN A 185 5.88 -12.63 10.98
CA GLN A 185 6.68 -13.47 11.88
C GLN A 185 5.83 -14.32 12.82
N SER A 186 4.58 -13.89 13.08
CA SER A 186 3.65 -14.55 13.97
C SER A 186 2.24 -14.55 13.36
N PRO A 187 1.52 -15.68 13.37
CA PRO A 187 0.10 -15.76 13.00
C PRO A 187 -0.77 -14.69 13.67
N ALA A 188 -0.51 -14.44 14.96
CA ALA A 188 -1.26 -13.49 15.78
C ALA A 188 -1.18 -12.04 15.27
N ASN A 189 -0.14 -11.69 14.51
CA ASN A 189 -0.02 -10.34 13.94
C ASN A 189 -1.04 -10.12 12.80
N LEU A 190 -1.40 -11.17 12.06
CA LEU A 190 -2.43 -11.10 11.03
C LEU A 190 -3.83 -11.04 11.67
N GLU A 191 -4.04 -11.82 12.74
CA GLU A 191 -5.27 -11.76 13.53
C GLU A 191 -5.47 -10.39 14.19
N GLY A 192 -4.40 -9.81 14.75
CA GLY A 192 -4.37 -8.48 15.36
C GLY A 192 -4.13 -7.33 14.37
N LEU A 193 -4.17 -7.57 13.06
CA LEU A 193 -3.85 -6.55 12.04
C LEU A 193 -4.71 -5.30 12.17
N LEU A 194 -5.98 -5.47 12.53
CA LEU A 194 -6.94 -4.37 12.65
C LEU A 194 -7.07 -3.82 14.07
N GLY A 195 -6.24 -4.29 15.01
CA GLY A 195 -6.32 -3.91 16.42
C GLY A 195 -7.57 -4.45 17.11
N THR A 196 -7.93 -3.87 18.26
CA THR A 196 -9.22 -4.13 18.92
C THR A 196 -10.37 -3.40 18.23
N ALA A 197 -11.61 -3.77 18.54
CA ALA A 197 -12.78 -3.09 17.99
C ALA A 197 -12.80 -1.59 18.33
N GLU A 198 -12.39 -1.22 19.54
CA GLU A 198 -12.29 0.19 19.97
C GLU A 198 -11.21 0.94 19.19
N GLN A 199 -10.04 0.33 19.00
CA GLN A 199 -8.97 0.91 18.20
C GLN A 199 -9.40 1.07 16.74
N TYR A 200 -10.03 0.05 16.16
CA TYR A 200 -10.56 0.09 14.79
C TYR A 200 -11.52 1.27 14.62
N ALA A 201 -12.53 1.39 15.48
CA ALA A 201 -13.51 2.47 15.41
C ALA A 201 -12.85 3.85 15.53
N GLN A 202 -11.90 4.02 16.46
CA GLN A 202 -11.16 5.26 16.61
C GLN A 202 -10.35 5.63 15.36
N VAL A 203 -9.68 4.67 14.72
CA VAL A 203 -8.94 4.90 13.49
C VAL A 203 -9.88 5.26 12.34
N VAL A 204 -11.03 4.59 12.21
CA VAL A 204 -12.03 4.91 11.19
C VAL A 204 -12.54 6.35 11.34
N ASP A 205 -12.93 6.74 12.54
CA ASP A 205 -13.54 8.06 12.81
C ASP A 205 -12.55 9.22 12.62
N ASN A 206 -11.25 8.98 12.85
CA ASN A 206 -10.25 10.04 12.99
C ASN A 206 -9.17 10.03 11.89
N PHE A 207 -8.74 8.86 11.44
CA PHE A 207 -7.67 8.68 10.47
C PHE A 207 -8.19 8.31 9.08
N CYS A 208 -9.24 7.48 9.00
CA CYS A 208 -9.86 7.07 7.73
C CYS A 208 -11.11 7.89 7.37
N THR A 209 -11.29 9.08 7.95
CA THR A 209 -12.40 9.99 7.61
C THR A 209 -11.84 11.27 7.01
N ALA A 210 -12.25 11.59 5.78
CA ALA A 210 -11.70 12.69 5.00
C ALA A 210 -11.84 14.08 5.68
N PRO A 211 -10.83 14.97 5.60
CA PRO A 211 -9.43 14.70 5.23
C PRO A 211 -8.72 14.16 6.49
N GLY A 212 -8.39 12.88 6.54
CA GLY A 212 -7.94 12.23 7.77
C GLY A 212 -6.75 12.90 8.47
N MET A 213 -6.42 12.46 9.67
CA MET A 213 -5.26 12.98 10.40
C MET A 213 -3.92 12.41 9.94
N SER A 214 -2.81 13.01 10.41
CA SER A 214 -1.49 12.46 10.15
C SER A 214 -1.26 11.15 10.92
N VAL A 215 -0.29 10.33 10.46
CA VAL A 215 0.09 9.09 11.15
C VAL A 215 0.52 9.37 12.59
N ASP A 216 1.27 10.44 12.84
CA ASP A 216 1.73 10.79 14.19
C ASP A 216 0.57 11.15 15.11
N GLN A 217 -0.43 11.88 14.61
CA GLN A 217 -1.64 12.21 15.37
C GLN A 217 -2.44 10.94 15.68
N ALA A 218 -2.62 10.07 14.69
CA ALA A 218 -3.35 8.81 14.86
C ALA A 218 -2.68 7.91 15.90
N ARG A 219 -1.34 7.78 15.88
CA ARG A 219 -0.57 6.99 16.87
C ARG A 219 -0.65 7.56 18.29
N GLN A 220 -0.80 8.87 18.44
CA GLN A 220 -1.01 9.49 19.75
C GLN A 220 -2.41 9.18 20.31
N GLN A 221 -3.42 9.09 19.45
CA GLN A 221 -4.80 8.78 19.85
C GLN A 221 -5.05 7.28 20.03
N THR A 222 -4.35 6.44 19.26
CA THR A 222 -4.48 4.97 19.28
C THR A 222 -3.12 4.32 19.59
N PRO A 223 -2.60 4.50 20.82
CA PRO A 223 -1.29 3.99 21.18
C PRO A 223 -1.23 2.46 21.04
N GLY A 224 -0.11 1.97 20.52
CA GLY A 224 0.12 0.54 20.27
C GLY A 224 -0.12 0.11 18.83
N LEU A 225 -0.84 0.90 18.02
CA LEU A 225 -0.93 0.65 16.57
C LEU A 225 0.31 1.16 15.83
N THR A 226 0.77 0.36 14.86
CA THR A 226 1.79 0.72 13.88
C THR A 226 1.17 1.48 12.70
N SER A 227 1.98 2.21 11.93
CA SER A 227 1.53 2.88 10.70
C SER A 227 0.87 1.90 9.72
N ILE A 228 1.45 0.71 9.55
CA ILE A 228 0.89 -0.37 8.73
C ILE A 228 -0.52 -0.76 9.18
N GLN A 229 -0.76 -0.89 10.49
CA GLN A 229 -2.10 -1.22 11.02
C GLN A 229 -3.10 -0.07 10.78
N LEU A 230 -2.66 1.18 10.94
CA LEU A 230 -3.50 2.35 10.62
C LEU A 230 -3.93 2.35 9.15
N TYR A 231 -2.99 2.12 8.23
CA TYR A 231 -3.31 2.00 6.81
C TYR A 231 -4.16 0.78 6.50
N ALA A 232 -3.92 -0.36 7.16
CA ALA A 232 -4.68 -1.59 6.94
C ALA A 232 -6.16 -1.40 7.31
N ILE A 233 -6.44 -0.66 8.38
CA ILE A 233 -7.81 -0.27 8.75
C ILE A 233 -8.46 0.57 7.66
N CYS A 234 -7.78 1.58 7.10
CA CYS A 234 -8.35 2.37 6.00
C CYS A 234 -8.57 1.53 4.73
N VAL A 235 -7.63 0.63 4.40
CA VAL A 235 -7.78 -0.27 3.25
C VAL A 235 -9.01 -1.17 3.44
N GLN A 236 -9.19 -1.75 4.64
CA GLN A 236 -10.39 -2.54 4.97
C GLN A 236 -11.66 -1.69 4.87
N GLU A 237 -11.69 -0.53 5.51
CA GLU A 237 -12.86 0.36 5.59
C GLU A 237 -13.27 0.95 4.23
N SER A 238 -12.30 1.14 3.33
CA SER A 238 -12.56 1.62 1.98
C SER A 238 -13.42 0.66 1.16
N GLY A 239 -13.45 -0.64 1.52
CA GLY A 239 -14.09 -1.71 0.76
C GLY A 239 -13.19 -2.32 -0.33
N MET A 240 -11.92 -1.94 -0.39
CA MET A 240 -10.98 -2.46 -1.40
C MET A 240 -10.84 -3.98 -1.33
N ALA A 241 -10.83 -4.56 -0.11
CA ALA A 241 -10.75 -6.00 0.09
C ALA A 241 -11.93 -6.75 -0.55
N ASP A 242 -13.14 -6.19 -0.44
CA ASP A 242 -14.36 -6.78 -0.97
C ASP A 242 -14.41 -6.72 -2.50
N GLU A 243 -14.07 -5.57 -3.09
CA GLU A 243 -13.98 -5.42 -4.54
C GLU A 243 -12.94 -6.39 -5.14
N MET A 244 -11.88 -6.66 -4.40
CA MET A 244 -10.87 -7.61 -4.80
C MET A 244 -11.36 -9.06 -4.80
N LEU A 245 -12.08 -9.49 -3.76
CA LEU A 245 -12.71 -10.81 -3.74
C LEU A 245 -13.67 -11.02 -4.91
N GLN A 246 -14.37 -9.97 -5.35
CA GLN A 246 -15.29 -10.04 -6.49
C GLN A 246 -14.59 -10.25 -7.84
N LEU A 247 -13.30 -9.89 -7.96
CA LEU A 247 -12.53 -10.08 -9.20
C LEU A 247 -11.86 -11.45 -9.29
N VAL A 248 -11.84 -12.20 -8.19
CA VAL A 248 -11.22 -13.53 -8.09
C VAL A 248 -12.25 -14.66 -8.22
N ASN A 249 -13.53 -14.36 -7.98
CA ASN A 249 -14.65 -15.29 -8.14
C ASN A 249 -15.35 -15.13 -9.50
#